data_AF-A0A9P5ZYN9-F1
#
_entry.id   AF-A0A9P5ZYN9-F1
#
_cell.length_a   1.000
_cell.length_b   1.000
_cell.length_c   1.000
_cell.angle_alpha   90.00
_cell.angle_beta   90.00
_cell.angle_gamma   90.00
#
_symmetry.space_group_name_H-M   'P 1'
#
loop_
_entity.id
_entity.type
_entity.pdbx_description
1 polymer ?
#
loop_
_entity_poly.entity_id
_entity_poly.type
_entity_poly.pdbx_seq_one_letter_code
_entity_poly.pdbx_strand_id
1 'polypeptide(L)'
;FFTDPEEFMPERLLQFEFGTRTDIKVDGTEGFRENLPFGSGRRICPGAEIASKTIAINTMNLLWAFSFSQDASGTGGKDIDTYQKVRTT
;
A
#
# COMPACT_ATOMS: atom_id res chain seq x y z
N PHE A 1 -2.52 -15.60 2.37
CA PHE A 1 -1.47 -14.65 1.92
C PHE A 1 -1.20 -13.57 2.95
N PHE A 2 -2.18 -12.75 3.35
CA PHE A 2 -2.04 -11.74 4.41
C PHE A 2 -2.83 -12.10 5.68
N THR A 3 -2.39 -11.64 6.84
CA THR A 3 -3.16 -11.61 8.09
C THR A 3 -3.95 -10.29 8.14
N ASP A 4 -5.24 -10.34 8.46
CA ASP A 4 -6.15 -9.20 8.50
C ASP A 4 -6.02 -8.27 7.27
N PRO A 5 -6.41 -8.76 6.08
CA PRO A 5 -6.13 -8.10 4.80
C PRO A 5 -6.86 -6.76 4.62
N GLU A 6 -7.95 -6.54 5.34
CA GLU A 6 -8.74 -5.29 5.31
C GLU A 6 -8.14 -4.21 6.22
N GLU A 7 -7.17 -4.57 7.08
CA GLU A 7 -6.52 -3.63 7.99
C GLU A 7 -5.24 -3.04 7.39
N PHE A 8 -5.13 -1.71 7.47
CA PHE A 8 -3.90 -1.01 7.15
C PHE A 8 -2.86 -1.23 8.25
N MET A 9 -1.99 -2.22 8.07
CA MET A 9 -0.88 -2.53 9.00
C MET A 9 0.45 -2.47 8.25
N PRO A 10 1.12 -1.31 8.16
CA PRO A 10 2.38 -1.16 7.42
C PRO A 10 3.53 -1.99 8.02
N GLU A 11 3.45 -2.34 9.31
CA GLU A 11 4.47 -3.09 10.04
C GLU A 11 4.72 -4.50 9.45
N ARG A 12 3.76 -5.05 8.71
CA ARG A 12 3.92 -6.34 8.02
C ARG A 12 5.10 -6.34 7.04
N LEU A 13 5.42 -5.19 6.44
CA LEU A 13 6.56 -5.03 5.52
C LEU A 13 7.92 -5.07 6.23
N LEU A 14 7.95 -4.86 7.55
CA LEU A 14 9.18 -4.99 8.36
C LEU A 14 9.47 -6.45 8.71
N GLN A 15 8.45 -7.30 8.74
CA GLN A 15 8.58 -8.72 9.07
C GLN A 15 9.00 -9.54 7.84
N PHE A 16 8.51 -9.15 6.65
CA PHE A 16 8.83 -9.81 5.40
C PHE A 16 8.75 -8.81 4.24
N GLU A 17 9.64 -8.92 3.25
CA GLU A 17 9.84 -7.94 2.16
C GLU A 17 8.53 -7.56 1.44
N PHE A 18 7.58 -8.49 1.34
CA PHE A 18 6.31 -8.29 0.64
C PHE A 18 5.09 -8.22 1.55
N GLY A 19 5.29 -8.23 2.87
CA GLY A 19 4.22 -8.17 3.86
C GLY A 19 3.34 -9.41 3.92
N THR A 20 3.72 -10.47 3.21
CA THR A 20 3.06 -11.77 3.21
C THR A 20 3.32 -12.52 4.51
N ARG A 21 2.45 -13.47 4.84
CA ARG A 21 2.63 -14.28 6.05
C ARG A 21 3.86 -15.18 5.93
N THR A 22 4.60 -15.32 7.03
CA THR A 22 5.85 -16.08 7.10
C THR A 22 5.67 -17.59 6.94
N ASP A 23 4.45 -18.12 7.10
CA ASP A 23 4.13 -19.53 6.92
C ASP A 23 3.89 -19.92 5.45
N ILE A 24 3.90 -18.95 4.54
CA ILE A 24 3.72 -19.17 3.11
C ILE A 24 5.10 -19.08 2.46
N LYS A 25 5.58 -20.20 1.91
CA LYS A 25 6.73 -20.17 1.02
C LYS A 25 6.27 -19.59 -0.32
N VAL A 26 6.73 -18.40 -0.63
CA VAL A 26 6.63 -17.84 -1.95
C VAL A 26 8.03 -17.89 -2.54
N ASP A 27 8.35 -19.00 -3.20
CA ASP A 27 9.68 -19.27 -3.71
C ASP A 27 9.88 -18.76 -5.14
N GLY A 28 8.93 -17.99 -5.71
CA GLY A 28 9.03 -17.38 -7.04
C GLY A 28 9.18 -18.37 -8.20
N THR A 29 9.24 -19.67 -7.89
CA THR A 29 9.46 -20.82 -8.77
C THR A 29 8.22 -21.17 -9.60
N GLU A 30 7.02 -20.82 -9.13
CA GLU A 30 5.76 -21.09 -9.83
C GLU A 30 5.27 -19.91 -10.71
N GLY A 31 6.11 -18.90 -10.95
CA GLY A 31 5.76 -17.75 -11.80
C GLY A 31 4.75 -16.77 -11.18
N PHE A 32 4.24 -17.07 -9.98
CA PHE A 32 3.50 -16.13 -9.15
C PHE A 32 4.46 -15.28 -8.32
N ARG A 33 4.30 -13.96 -8.43
CA ARG A 33 4.97 -13.00 -7.54
C ARG A 33 4.25 -12.96 -6.20
N GLU A 34 5.02 -12.63 -5.17
CA GLU A 34 4.61 -12.36 -3.78
C GLU A 34 3.42 -11.41 -3.66
N ASN A 35 3.41 -10.39 -4.52
CA ASN A 35 2.29 -9.50 -4.71
C ASN A 35 2.24 -9.03 -6.19
N LEU A 36 1.09 -8.50 -6.60
CA LEU A 36 0.83 -8.06 -7.97
C LEU A 36 0.39 -6.59 -8.09
N PRO A 37 0.98 -5.62 -7.33
CA PRO A 37 0.55 -4.22 -7.37
C PRO A 37 0.74 -3.59 -8.76
N PHE A 38 1.65 -4.15 -9.56
CA PHE A 38 1.97 -3.72 -10.92
C PHE A 38 1.64 -4.77 -11.99
N GLY A 39 0.91 -5.84 -11.63
CA GLY A 39 0.61 -6.96 -12.51
C GLY A 39 1.77 -7.95 -12.70
N SER A 40 1.67 -8.81 -13.73
CA SER A 40 2.67 -9.84 -14.05
C SER A 40 2.70 -10.18 -15.55
N GLY A 41 3.72 -10.95 -15.96
CA GLY A 41 3.89 -11.48 -17.29
C GLY A 41 4.09 -10.40 -18.36
N ARG A 42 3.58 -10.64 -19.56
CA ARG A 42 3.75 -9.75 -20.73
C ARG A 42 3.04 -8.40 -20.60
N ARG A 43 2.19 -8.20 -19.59
CA ARG A 43 1.43 -6.97 -19.35
C ARG A 43 1.77 -6.34 -17.98
N ILE A 44 2.91 -6.68 -17.41
CA ILE A 44 3.40 -5.99 -16.21
C ILE A 44 3.61 -4.50 -16.50
N CYS A 45 3.34 -3.64 -15.52
CA CYS A 45 3.55 -2.21 -15.65
C CYS A 45 5.01 -1.91 -16.01
N PRO A 46 5.30 -1.30 -17.18
CA PRO A 46 6.68 -0.99 -17.56
C PRO A 46 7.29 0.10 -16.67
N GLY A 47 6.46 0.88 -15.97
CA GLY A 47 6.88 1.92 -15.03
C GLY A 47 6.99 1.48 -13.58
N ALA A 48 6.86 0.18 -13.26
CA ALA A 48 6.83 -0.32 -11.88
C ALA A 48 8.03 0.16 -11.05
N GLU A 49 9.25 0.05 -11.60
CA GLU A 49 10.48 0.42 -10.92
C GLU A 49 10.58 1.93 -10.66
N ILE A 50 10.18 2.74 -11.64
CA ILE A 50 10.16 4.20 -11.51
C ILE A 50 9.13 4.60 -10.47
N ALA A 51 7.92 4.03 -10.53
CA ALA A 51 6.85 4.32 -9.58
C ALA A 51 7.28 4.02 -8.13
N SER A 52 7.88 2.85 -7.86
CA SER A 52 8.37 2.49 -6.53
C SER A 52 9.38 3.49 -5.99
N LYS A 53 10.38 3.88 -6.80
CA LYS A 53 11.41 4.85 -6.40
C LYS A 53 10.82 6.25 -6.19
N THR A 54 9.95 6.69 -7.10
CA THR A 54 9.30 8.00 -7.02
C THR A 54 8.38 8.09 -5.81
N ILE A 55 7.62 7.05 -5.48
CA ILE A 55 6.80 7.01 -4.26
C ILE A 55 7.70 7.14 -3.03
N ALA A 56 8.78 6.37 -2.93
CA ALA A 56 9.70 6.45 -1.80
C ALA A 56 10.30 7.86 -1.61
N ILE A 57 10.80 8.48 -2.69
CA ILE A 57 11.37 9.84 -2.64
C ILE A 57 10.31 10.87 -2.25
N ASN A 58 9.12 10.82 -2.84
CA ASN A 58 8.06 11.76 -2.52
C ASN A 58 7.58 11.60 -1.08
N THR A 59 7.44 10.37 -0.58
CA THR A 59 7.11 10.11 0.82
C THR A 59 8.17 10.69 1.76
N MET A 60 9.45 10.49 1.48
CA MET A 60 10.54 11.07 2.28
C MET A 60 10.50 12.61 2.25
N ASN A 61 10.28 13.22 1.08
CA ASN A 61 10.17 14.68 0.96
C ASN A 61 8.98 15.23 1.74
N LEU A 62 7.83 14.55 1.70
CA LEU A 62 6.63 14.93 2.44
C LEU A 62 6.86 14.85 3.96
N LEU A 63 7.48 13.77 4.43
CA LEU A 63 7.80 13.60 5.86
C LEU A 63 8.86 14.60 6.35
N TRP A 64 9.79 15.00 5.49
CA TRP A 64 10.80 16.01 5.82
C TRP A 64 10.23 17.43 5.86
N ALA A 65 9.38 17.78 4.90
CA ALA A 65 8.88 19.14 4.72
C ALA A 65 7.65 19.47 5.58
N PHE A 66 6.84 18.47 5.94
CA PHE A 66 5.54 18.69 6.58
C PHE A 66 5.35 17.82 7.83
N SER A 67 4.51 18.32 8.74
CA SER A 67 3.94 17.53 9.84
C SER A 67 2.47 17.26 9.54
N PHE A 68 2.09 15.99 9.51
CA PHE A 68 0.72 15.55 9.25
C PHE A 68 -0.04 15.39 10.57
N SER A 69 -1.24 15.96 10.65
CA SER A 69 -2.17 15.76 11.75
C SER A 69 -3.60 15.85 11.22
N GLN A 70 -4.53 15.18 11.90
CA GLN A 70 -5.95 15.32 11.59
C GLN A 70 -6.40 16.73 11.98
N ASP A 71 -7.27 17.34 11.17
CA ASP A 71 -7.89 18.61 11.51
C ASP A 71 -8.79 18.44 12.74
N ALA A 72 -8.38 19.04 13.86
CA ALA A 72 -9.11 18.95 15.13
C ALA A 72 -10.49 19.63 15.08
N SER A 73 -10.73 20.53 14.12
CA SER A 73 -12.02 21.22 14.00
C SER A 73 -13.08 20.36 13.30
N GLY A 74 -12.69 19.32 12.57
CA GLY A 74 -13.58 18.54 11.72
C GLY A 74 -14.26 19.35 10.60
N THR A 75 -13.81 20.59 10.35
CA THR A 75 -14.42 21.50 9.37
C THR A 75 -13.80 21.39 7.99
N GLY A 76 -12.64 20.73 7.87
CA GLY A 76 -12.14 20.21 6.61
C GLY A 76 -13.13 19.22 6.03
N GLY A 77 -14.06 19.70 5.19
CA GLY A 77 -15.26 18.99 4.71
C GLY A 77 -15.03 17.77 3.80
N LYS A 78 -13.91 17.07 3.97
CA LYS A 78 -13.57 15.80 3.33
C LYS A 78 -12.78 14.96 4.32
N ASP A 79 -13.43 14.52 5.38
CA ASP A 79 -12.88 13.46 6.22
C ASP A 79 -12.73 12.18 5.38
N ILE A 80 -11.54 11.58 5.42
CA ILE A 80 -11.16 10.42 4.61
C ILE A 80 -12.03 9.20 4.94
N ASP A 81 -12.55 9.14 6.16
CA ASP A 81 -13.46 8.10 6.62
C ASP A 81 -14.89 8.27 6.05
N THR A 82 -15.23 9.47 5.54
CA THR A 82 -16.53 9.74 4.91
C THR A 82 -16.61 9.24 3.45
N TYR A 83 -15.52 8.70 2.90
CA TYR A 83 -15.53 8.03 1.58
C TYR A 83 -16.09 6.60 1.64
N GLN A 84 -16.70 6.19 2.76
CA GLN A 84 -17.42 4.93 2.83
C GLN A 84 -18.69 4.98 1.97
N LYS A 85 -18.81 3.99 1.07
CA LYS A 85 -19.90 3.83 0.09
C LYS A 85 -21.26 4.12 0.73
N VAL A 86 -21.92 5.19 0.28
CA VAL A 86 -23.37 5.35 0.43
C VAL A 86 -23.98 4.07 -0.16
N ARG A 87 -24.47 3.17 0.69
CA ARG A 87 -25.31 2.06 0.24
C ARG A 87 -26.62 2.69 -0.19
N THR A 88 -26.76 2.93 -1.49
CA THR A 88 -28.04 3.25 -2.09
C THR A 88 -28.95 2.05 -1.86
N THR A 89 -29.88 2.18 -0.91
CA THR A 89 -31.06 1.32 -0.77
C THR A 89 -31.99 1.51 -1.96
#